data_AF-A0A2I0N4P5-F1
#
_entry.id   AF-A0A2I0N4P5-F1
#
_cell.length_a   1.000
_cell.length_b   1.000
_cell.length_c   1.000
_cell.angle_alpha   90.00
_cell.angle_beta   90.00
_cell.angle_gamma   90.00
#
_symmetry.space_group_name_H-M   'P 1'
#
loop_
_entity.id
_entity.type
_entity.pdbx_description
1 polymer ?
#
loop_
_entity_poly.entity_id
_entity_poly.type
_entity_poly.pdbx_seq_one_letter_code
_entity_poly.pdbx_strand_id
1 'polypeptide(L)' 'MAPKAMKALFCPSCGSSDLYYENAMITGYIYHCKKCDYIGAFVIEKDVDIDELSRTGDKNRL' A
#
# COMPACT_ATOMS: atom_id res chain seq x y z
N MET A 1 -14.80 -21.05 -8.42
CA MET A 1 -13.50 -20.50 -8.01
C MET A 1 -13.58 -18.99 -8.22
N ALA A 2 -13.79 -18.19 -7.16
CA ALA A 2 -13.75 -16.73 -7.31
C ALA A 2 -12.29 -16.28 -7.32
N PRO A 3 -11.86 -15.36 -8.21
CA PRO A 3 -10.51 -14.80 -8.13
C PRO A 3 -10.38 -14.05 -6.82
N LYS A 4 -9.44 -14.49 -5.96
CA LYS A 4 -9.18 -13.88 -4.66
C LYS A 4 -8.15 -12.76 -4.87
N ALA A 5 -8.58 -11.69 -5.54
CA ALA A 5 -7.77 -10.50 -5.74
C ALA A 5 -7.98 -9.52 -4.55
N MET A 6 -6.89 -8.97 -4.02
CA MET A 6 -6.89 -7.91 -3.01
C MET A 6 -6.34 -6.63 -3.62
N LYS A 7 -6.97 -5.49 -3.34
CA LYS A 7 -6.46 -4.17 -3.71
C LYS A 7 -5.34 -3.78 -2.73
N ALA A 8 -4.14 -3.56 -3.23
CA ALA A 8 -3.02 -3.02 -2.46
C ALA A 8 -2.58 -1.66 -3.00
N LEU A 9 -2.21 -0.77 -2.09
CA LEU A 9 -1.74 0.59 -2.39
C LEU A 9 -0.21 0.60 -2.45
N PHE A 10 0.33 1.30 -3.44
CA PHE A 10 1.77 1.43 -3.65
C PHE A 10 2.18 2.89 -3.86
N CYS A 11 3.35 3.23 -3.33
CA CYS A 11 3.95 4.55 -3.49
C CYS A 11 4.35 4.77 -4.95
N PRO A 12 3.97 5.91 -5.58
CA PRO A 12 4.33 6.21 -6.95
C PRO A 12 5.82 6.52 -7.15
N SER A 13 6.53 6.91 -6.09
CA SER A 13 7.95 7.27 -6.16
C SER A 13 8.88 6.07 -6.01
N CYS A 14 8.65 5.21 -5.00
CA CYS A 14 9.53 4.08 -4.71
C CYS A 14 8.90 2.69 -4.95
N GLY A 15 7.59 2.61 -5.19
CA GLY A 15 6.89 1.34 -5.37
C GLY A 15 6.70 0.51 -4.09
N SER A 16 6.96 1.07 -2.90
CA SER A 16 6.68 0.39 -1.64
C SER A 16 5.19 0.45 -1.28
N SER A 17 4.66 -0.62 -0.67
CA SER A 17 3.31 -0.66 -0.08
C SER A 17 3.24 -0.13 1.35
N ASP A 18 4.37 0.32 1.93
CA ASP A 18 4.46 0.89 3.28
C ASP A 18 3.99 2.36 3.29
N LEU A 19 2.71 2.56 2.98
CA LEU A 19 2.02 3.84 3.04
C LEU A 19 1.18 3.91 4.31
N TYR A 20 1.12 5.08 4.94
CA TYR A 20 0.20 5.34 6.04
C TYR A 20 -0.59 6.61 5.79
N TYR A 21 -1.73 6.70 6.46
CA TYR A 21 -2.63 7.83 6.35
C TYR A 21 -2.14 9.00 7.19
N GLU A 22 -1.99 10.16 6.57
CA GLU A 22 -1.80 11.44 7.24
C GLU A 22 -3.15 12.17 7.29
N ASN A 23 -3.56 12.58 8.49
CA ASN A 23 -4.85 13.23 8.72
C ASN A 23 -4.90 14.60 8.03
N ALA A 24 -5.46 14.68 6.82
CA ALA A 24 -5.82 15.96 6.23
C ALA A 24 -7.22 16.34 6.72
N MET A 25 -7.29 17.21 7.74
CA MET A 25 -8.54 17.66 8.37
C MET A 25 -9.55 18.31 7.41
N ILE A 26 -9.16 18.66 6.17
CA ILE A 26 -10.02 19.42 5.23
C ILE A 26 -9.87 18.94 3.77
N THR A 27 -8.67 18.52 3.33
CA THR A 27 -8.33 18.33 1.90
C THR A 27 -8.41 16.89 1.37
N GLY A 28 -8.95 15.94 2.14
CA GLY A 28 -9.14 14.56 1.71
C GLY A 28 -8.03 13.62 2.16
N TYR A 29 -7.82 12.52 1.43
CA TYR A 29 -6.89 11.49 1.88
C TYR A 29 -5.45 11.80 1.46
N ILE A 30 -4.55 12.00 2.42
CA ILE A 30 -3.10 12.13 2.17
C ILE A 30 -2.39 10.87 2.66
N TYR A 31 -1.53 10.32 1.80
CA TYR A 31 -0.68 9.18 2.12
C TYR A 31 0.76 9.62 2.27
N HIS A 32 1.43 9.08 3.28
CA HIS A 32 2.86 9.24 3.51
C HIS A 32 3.55 7.89 3.40
N CYS A 33 4.58 7.78 2.55
CA CYS A 33 5.41 6.61 2.42
C CYS A 33 6.53 6.58 3.45
N LYS A 34 6.65 5.48 4.21
CA LYS A 34 7.71 5.29 5.22
C LYS A 34 9.10 5.05 4.62
N LYS A 35 9.20 4.70 3.33
CA LYS A 35 10.46 4.33 2.67
C LYS A 35 11.16 5.50 2.00
N CYS A 36 10.41 6.35 1.31
CA CYS A 36 10.97 7.41 0.47
C CYS A 36 10.44 8.81 0.82
N ASP A 37 9.68 8.92 1.92
CA ASP A 37 9.12 10.19 2.40
C ASP A 37 8.17 10.88 1.39
N TYR A 38 7.59 10.10 0.46
CA TYR A 38 6.57 10.62 -0.45
C TYR A 38 5.30 10.99 0.33
N ILE A 39 4.81 12.22 0.19
CA ILE A 39 3.57 12.70 0.80
C ILE A 39 2.64 13.22 -0.29
N GLY A 40 1.44 12.66 -0.38
CA GLY A 40 0.45 13.13 -1.34
C GLY A 40 -0.81 12.28 -1.38
N ALA A 41 -1.83 12.79 -2.09
CA ALA A 41 -3.08 12.07 -2.29
C ALA A 41 -3.00 11.00 -3.40
N PHE A 42 -1.90 10.97 -4.17
CA PHE A 42 -1.75 10.08 -5.32
C PHE A 42 -1.03 8.78 -4.93
N VAL A 43 -1.69 7.65 -5.14
CA VAL A 43 -1.21 6.31 -4.84
C VAL A 43 -1.59 5.36 -5.98
N ILE A 44 -0.80 4.31 -6.16
CA ILE A 44 -1.01 3.32 -7.22
C ILE A 44 -1.77 2.14 -6.61
N GLU A 45 -3.00 1.92 -7.06
CA GLU A 45 -3.78 0.74 -6.72
C GLU A 45 -3.43 -0.42 -7.67
N LYS A 46 -3.11 -1.58 -7.10
CA LYS A 46 -2.91 -2.82 -7.87
C LYS A 46 -3.75 -3.93 -7.27
N ASP A 47 -4.35 -4.73 -8.15
CA ASP A 47 -4.99 -5.99 -7.79
C ASP A 47 -3.90 -7.06 -7.66
N VAL A 48 -3.62 -7.50 -6.44
CA VAL A 48 -2.67 -8.56 -6.12
C VAL A 48 -3.41 -9.84 -5.78
N ASP A 49 -2.93 -10.96 -6.33
CA ASP A 49 -3.52 -12.27 -6.06
C ASP A 49 -3.09 -12.76 -4.67
N ILE A 50 -4.06 -13.20 -3.87
CA ILE A 50 -3.82 -13.53 -2.45
C ILE A 50 -2.91 -14.76 -2.29
N ASP A 51 -2.82 -15.62 -3.30
CA ASP A 51 -1.90 -16.76 -3.28
C ASP A 51 -0.44 -16.31 -3.16
N GLU A 52 -0.06 -15.19 -3.79
CA GLU A 52 1.30 -14.65 -3.76
C GLU A 52 1.62 -13.89 -2.47
N LEU A 53 0.63 -13.17 -1.91
CA LEU A 53 0.83 -12.39 -0.69
C LEU A 53 0.99 -13.27 0.56
N SER A 54 0.27 -14.40 0.59
CA SER A 54 0.36 -15.36 1.70
C SER A 54 1.78 -15.91 1.92
N ARG A 55 2.62 -15.95 0.87
CA ARG A 55 4.03 -16.38 0.98
C ARG A 55 4.98 -15.30 1.51
N THR A 56 4.55 -14.03 1.49
CA THR A 56 5.40 -12.88 1.87
C THR A 56 5.09 -12.40 3.30
N GLY A 57 3.87 -12.62 3.80
CA GLY A 57 3.42 -12.17 5.13
C GLY A 57 4.05 -12.86 6.35
N ASP A 58 4.72 -14.00 6.18
CA ASP A 58 5.30 -14.77 7.30
C ASP A 58 6.77 -14.43 7.62
N LYS A 59 7.36 -13.40 7.00
CA LYS A 59 8.79 -13.06 7.23
C LYS A 59 9.06 -11.95 8.24
N ASN A 60 8.05 -11.36 8.90
CA ASN A 60 8.27 -10.33 9.92
C ASN A 60 7.72 -10.70 11.30
N ARG A 61 8.08 -11.91 11.76
CA ARG A 61 7.93 -12.37 13.15
C ARG A 61 9.20 -13.10 13.57
N LEU A 62 10.25 -12.33 13.87
CA LEU A 62 11.43 -12.73 14.63
C LEU A 62 11.71 -11.64 15.65
#